data_AF-A0A7J4R258-F1
#
_entry.id   AF-A0A7J4R258-F1
#
_cell.length_a   1.000
_cell.length_b   1.000
_cell.length_c   1.000
_cell.angle_alpha   90.00
_cell.angle_beta   90.00
_cell.angle_gamma   90.00
#
_symmetry.space_group_name_H-M   'P 1'
#
loop_
_entity.id
_entity.type
_entity.pdbx_description
1 polymer ?
#
loop_
_entity_poly.entity_id
_entity_poly.type
_entity_poly.pdbx_seq_one_letter_code
_entity_poly.pdbx_strand_id
1 'polypeptide(L)'
;GRLAGIITNRDIRFVEDESSKVSEMMTSEIVTVTQDYDPKEAQRLLQQHRIEKLVVIDDDGNCAGMITVRDIQRTRDHPVSCKDDQGRLRVAAATG
;
A
#
# COMPACT_ATOMS: atom_id res chain seq x y z
N GLY A 1 -13.46 -3.05 -6.92
CA GLY A 1 -13.94 -3.89 -5.82
C GLY A 1 -13.98 -3.06 -4.55
N ARG A 2 -15.11 -3.05 -3.84
CA ARG A 2 -15.32 -2.17 -2.68
C ARG A 2 -14.33 -2.48 -1.57
N LEU A 3 -13.70 -1.44 -1.05
CA LEU A 3 -12.74 -1.54 0.04
C LEU A 3 -13.45 -1.98 1.34
N ALA A 4 -12.97 -3.07 1.94
CA ALA A 4 -13.52 -3.61 3.19
C ALA A 4 -12.62 -3.40 4.41
N GLY A 5 -11.31 -3.25 4.20
CA GLY A 5 -10.32 -3.08 5.26
C GLY A 5 -8.93 -3.51 4.80
N ILE A 6 -7.99 -3.54 5.75
CA ILE A 6 -6.63 -4.05 5.54
C ILE A 6 -6.29 -5.06 6.64
N ILE A 7 -5.60 -6.13 6.26
CA ILE A 7 -4.99 -7.07 7.19
C ILE A 7 -3.49 -7.11 6.95
N THR A 8 -2.72 -7.19 8.02
CA THR A 8 -1.27 -7.17 7.99
C THR A 8 -0.71 -8.35 8.78
N ASN A 9 0.59 -8.61 8.61
CA ASN A 9 1.26 -9.64 9.38
C ASN A 9 1.19 -9.41 10.89
N ARG A 10 0.99 -8.16 11.35
CA ARG A 10 0.84 -7.88 12.79
C ARG A 10 -0.49 -8.42 13.32
N ASP A 11 -1.54 -8.34 12.51
CA ASP A 11 -2.90 -8.71 12.90
C ASP A 11 -3.04 -10.24 13.02
N ILE A 12 -2.29 -10.99 12.22
CA ILE A 12 -2.37 -12.46 12.19
C ILE A 12 -1.25 -13.19 12.94
N ARG A 13 -0.23 -12.48 13.46
CA ARG A 13 1.00 -13.10 14.00
C ARG A 13 0.76 -14.12 15.11
N PHE A 14 -0.34 -13.99 15.85
CA PHE A 14 -0.70 -14.81 16.99
C PHE A 14 -2.08 -15.47 16.84
N VAL A 15 -2.56 -15.59 15.61
CA VAL A 15 -3.80 -16.30 15.34
C VAL A 15 -3.51 -17.80 15.38
N GLU A 16 -4.12 -18.48 16.34
CA GLU A 16 -4.00 -19.94 16.51
C GLU A 16 -5.08 -20.69 15.72
N ASP A 17 -6.27 -20.09 15.57
CA ASP A 17 -7.39 -20.67 14.85
C ASP A 17 -7.43 -20.18 13.40
N GLU A 18 -6.99 -21.04 12.48
CA GLU A 18 -6.99 -20.78 11.04
C GLU A 18 -8.40 -20.68 10.42
N SER A 19 -9.46 -21.06 11.16
CA SER A 19 -10.84 -20.90 10.70
C SER A 19 -11.41 -19.50 10.94
N SER A 20 -10.69 -18.66 11.69
CA SER A 20 -11.06 -17.27 11.97
C SER A 20 -11.24 -16.47 10.67
N LYS A 21 -12.27 -15.64 10.61
CA LYS A 21 -12.54 -14.86 9.40
C LYS A 21 -11.63 -13.64 9.32
N VAL A 22 -11.20 -13.28 8.11
CA VAL A 22 -10.44 -12.03 7.86
C VAL A 22 -11.17 -10.81 8.42
N SER A 23 -12.50 -10.76 8.32
CA SER A 23 -13.31 -9.66 8.83
C SER A 23 -13.23 -9.45 10.34
N GLU A 24 -12.83 -10.47 11.10
CA GLU A 24 -12.72 -10.41 12.57
C GLU A 24 -11.37 -9.83 13.01
N MET A 25 -10.36 -9.90 12.14
CA MET A 25 -8.98 -9.53 12.45
C MET A 25 -8.49 -8.30 11.66
N MET A 26 -9.16 -7.96 10.56
CA MET A 26 -8.76 -6.83 9.72
C MET A 26 -9.06 -5.48 10.38
N THR A 27 -8.26 -4.47 10.05
CA THR A 27 -8.60 -3.08 10.35
C THR A 27 -9.59 -2.58 9.30
N SER A 28 -10.81 -2.26 9.72
CA SER A 28 -11.89 -1.80 8.83
C SER A 28 -11.82 -0.28 8.58
N GLU A 29 -11.42 0.50 9.60
CA GLU A 29 -11.22 1.94 9.47
C GLU A 29 -9.80 2.22 8.99
N ILE A 30 -9.66 2.48 7.70
CA ILE A 30 -8.36 2.72 7.07
C ILE A 30 -8.30 4.11 6.46
N VAL A 31 -7.12 4.71 6.56
CA VAL A 31 -6.82 5.99 5.91
C VAL A 31 -6.60 5.73 4.43
N THR A 32 -7.28 6.50 3.59
CA THR A 32 -7.27 6.35 2.13
C THR A 32 -6.89 7.66 1.44
N VAL A 33 -6.44 7.56 0.19
CA VAL A 33 -6.25 8.69 -0.73
C VAL A 33 -6.82 8.35 -2.10
N THR A 34 -7.18 9.36 -2.90
CA THR A 34 -7.63 9.16 -4.29
C THR A 34 -6.45 8.91 -5.22
N GLN A 35 -6.70 8.50 -6.47
CA GLN A 35 -5.64 8.23 -7.45
C GLN A 35 -4.79 9.46 -7.81
N ASP A 36 -5.34 10.66 -7.64
CA ASP A 36 -4.70 11.92 -8.03
C ASP A 36 -3.92 12.57 -6.88
N TYR A 37 -3.50 11.77 -5.89
CA TYR A 37 -2.86 12.26 -4.68
C TYR A 37 -1.49 12.89 -4.93
N ASP A 38 -1.15 13.92 -4.16
CA ASP A 38 0.22 14.43 -4.08
C ASP A 38 1.09 13.47 -3.24
N PRO A 39 2.23 12.97 -3.76
CA PRO A 39 3.16 12.16 -2.99
C PRO A 39 3.57 12.77 -1.63
N LYS A 40 3.66 14.10 -1.53
CA LYS A 40 3.96 14.76 -0.25
C LYS A 40 2.81 14.64 0.74
N GLU A 41 1.56 14.72 0.28
CA GLU A 41 0.39 14.53 1.14
C GLU A 41 0.29 13.08 1.60
N ALA A 42 0.54 12.11 0.72
CA ALA A 42 0.61 10.71 1.13
C ALA A 42 1.68 10.48 2.23
N GLN A 43 2.87 11.08 2.08
CA GLN A 43 3.91 11.03 3.12
C GLN A 43 3.44 11.68 4.43
N ARG A 44 2.74 12.82 4.36
CA ARG A 44 2.19 13.51 5.53
C ARG A 44 1.14 12.66 6.24
N LEU A 45 0.23 12.02 5.51
CA LEU A 45 -0.79 11.13 6.07
C LEU A 45 -0.17 9.90 6.74
N LEU A 46 0.80 9.26 6.09
CA LEU A 46 1.55 8.14 6.68
C LEU A 46 2.20 8.54 8.02
N GLN A 47 2.81 9.73 8.10
CA GLN A 47 3.40 10.26 9.34
C GLN A 47 2.35 10.63 10.38
N GLN A 48 1.30 11.36 9.98
CA GLN A 48 0.24 11.84 10.86
C GLN A 48 -0.49 10.69 11.55
N HIS A 49 -0.84 9.66 10.79
CA HIS A 49 -1.56 8.49 11.29
C HIS A 49 -0.64 7.41 11.85
N ARG A 50 0.69 7.58 11.74
CA ARG A 50 1.71 6.60 12.18
C ARG A 50 1.48 5.20 11.60
N ILE A 51 1.09 5.15 10.33
CA ILE A 51 0.82 3.91 9.59
C ILE A 51 1.86 3.71 8.48
N GLU A 52 2.15 2.45 8.16
CA GLU A 52 3.16 2.09 7.16
C GLU A 52 2.61 1.97 5.74
N LYS A 53 1.28 1.89 5.62
CA LYS A 53 0.56 1.60 4.38
C LYS A 53 -0.61 2.57 4.25
N LEU A 54 -0.83 3.06 3.05
CA LEU A 54 -1.95 3.94 2.69
C LEU A 54 -2.65 3.33 1.49
N VAL A 55 -3.97 3.15 1.57
CA VAL A 55 -4.74 2.54 0.46
C VAL A 55 -5.17 3.64 -0.51
N VAL A 56 -5.02 3.38 -1.80
CA VAL A 56 -5.47 4.26 -2.87
C VAL A 56 -6.83 3.79 -3.33
N ILE A 57 -7.79 4.69 -3.42
CA ILE A 57 -9.15 4.43 -3.90
C ILE A 57 -9.44 5.18 -5.20
N ASP A 58 -10.33 4.61 -6.02
CA ASP A 58 -10.93 5.32 -7.17
C ASP A 58 -12.14 6.17 -6.73
N ASP A 59 -12.73 6.90 -7.67
CA ASP A 59 -13.88 7.78 -7.44
C ASP A 59 -15.13 7.03 -6.95
N ASP A 60 -15.24 5.74 -7.28
CA ASP A 60 -16.32 4.85 -6.84
C ASP A 60 -16.06 4.24 -5.45
N GLY A 61 -14.93 4.59 -4.81
CA GLY A 61 -14.54 4.08 -3.49
C GLY A 61 -14.02 2.64 -3.51
N ASN A 62 -13.60 2.13 -4.68
CA ASN A 62 -12.96 0.84 -4.80
C ASN A 62 -11.46 0.93 -4.51
N CYS A 63 -10.87 -0.18 -4.07
CA CYS A 63 -9.41 -0.28 -3.96
C CYS A 63 -8.75 -0.21 -5.35
N ALA A 64 -7.96 0.83 -5.58
CA ALA A 64 -7.21 1.07 -6.81
C ALA A 64 -5.70 0.78 -6.65
N GLY A 65 -5.20 0.75 -5.41
CA GLY A 65 -3.80 0.46 -5.14
C GLY A 65 -3.42 0.66 -3.68
N MET A 66 -2.10 0.69 -3.42
CA MET A 66 -1.56 0.92 -2.08
C MET A 66 -0.17 1.54 -2.18
N ILE A 67 0.14 2.44 -1.25
CA ILE A 67 1.44 3.06 -1.09
C ILE A 67 2.04 2.56 0.22
N THR A 68 3.33 2.25 0.21
CA THR A 68 4.03 1.87 1.43
C THR A 68 5.16 2.86 1.75
N VAL A 69 5.41 3.07 3.04
CA VAL A 69 6.58 3.84 3.51
C VAL A 69 7.88 3.27 2.93
N ARG A 70 7.95 1.95 2.74
CA ARG A 70 9.11 1.27 2.18
C ARG A 70 9.41 1.69 0.73
N ASP A 71 8.38 1.89 -0.09
CA ASP A 71 8.56 2.31 -1.48
C ASP A 71 9.04 3.77 -1.57
N ILE A 72 8.54 4.64 -0.66
CA ILE A 72 9.02 6.01 -0.52
C ILE A 72 10.49 6.02 -0.10
N GLN A 73 10.87 5.23 0.91
CA GLN A 73 12.26 5.09 1.36
C GLN A 73 13.17 4.59 0.25
N ARG A 74 12.80 3.52 -0.47
CA ARG A 74 13.62 3.00 -1.58
C ARG A 74 13.82 4.03 -2.68
N THR A 75 12.81 4.84 -2.98
CA THR A 75 12.93 5.89 -4.00
C THR A 75 13.89 6.99 -3.55
N ARG A 76 13.89 7.34 -2.27
CA ARG A 76 14.85 8.30 -1.71
C ARG A 76 16.27 7.74 -1.65
N ASP A 77 16.43 6.50 -1.20
CA ASP A 77 17.73 5.88 -0.98
C ASP A 77 18.39 5.44 -2.31
N HIS A 78 17.60 5.23 -3.36
CA HIS A 78 18.07 4.87 -4.71
C HIS A 78 17.51 5.82 -5.79
N PRO A 79 17.94 7.09 -5.83
CA PRO A 79 17.40 8.09 -6.74
C PRO A 79 17.73 7.82 -8.22
N VAL A 80 18.84 7.13 -8.50
CA VAL A 80 19.32 6.78 -9.84
C VAL A 80 18.90 5.36 -10.28
N SER A 81 17.84 4.82 -9.68
CA SER A 81 17.32 3.50 -10.05
C SER A 81 16.72 3.49 -11.46
N CYS A 82 16.97 2.43 -12.23
CA CYS A 82 16.45 2.27 -13.59
C CYS A 82 14.93 2.03 -13.53
N LYS A 83 14.16 3.11 -13.69
CA LYS A 83 12.70 3.12 -13.58
C LYS A 83 12.02 3.52 -14.89
N ASP A 84 10.78 3.10 -15.07
CA ASP A 84 9.90 3.63 -16.11
C ASP A 84 9.25 4.96 -15.68
N ASP A 85 8.43 5.55 -16.56
CA ASP A 85 7.76 6.83 -16.30
C ASP A 85 6.73 6.75 -15.16
N GLN A 86 6.35 5.54 -14.76
CA GLN A 86 5.46 5.26 -13.62
C GLN A 86 6.25 4.94 -12.33
N GLY A 87 7.58 5.04 -12.34
CA GLY A 87 8.44 4.83 -11.19
C GLY A 87 8.73 3.36 -10.85
N ARG A 88 8.33 2.40 -11.69
CA ARG A 88 8.56 0.96 -11.50
C ARG A 88 9.93 0.57 -12.01
N LEU A 89 10.58 -0.41 -11.37
CA LEU A 89 11.87 -0.93 -11.83
C LEU A 89 11.73 -1.60 -13.21
N ARG A 90 12.61 -1.25 -14.15
CA ARG A 90 12.65 -1.91 -15.46
C ARG A 90 13.24 -3.31 -15.35
N VAL A 91 12.68 -4.26 -16.10
CA VAL A 91 13.12 -5.65 -16.17
C VAL A 91 13.29 -6.08 -17.62
N ALA A 92 14.15 -7.07 -17.88
CA ALA A 92 14.37 -7.66 -19.20
C ALA A 92 14.42 -9.19 -19.09
N ALA A 93 14.00 -9.89 -20.15
CA ALA A 93 14.07 -11.34 -20.28
C ALA A 93 14.51 -11.71 -21.69
N ALA A 94 15.18 -12.86 -21.84
CA ALA A 94 15.58 -13.42 -23.14
C ALA A 94 14.88 -14.78 -23.35
N THR A 95 14.43 -15.04 -24.57
CA THR A 95 13.77 -16.29 -24.96
C THR A 95 14.46 -16.86 -26.22
N GLY A 96 14.57 -18.18 -26.31
CA GLY A 96 15.13 -18.91 -27.46
C GLY A 96 14.21 -20.01 -27.94
#